data_AF-A0A811Z3S8-F1
#
_entry.id   AF-A0A811Z3S8-F1
#
_cell.length_a   1.000
_cell.length_b   1.000
_cell.length_c   1.000
_cell.angle_alpha   90.00
_cell.angle_beta   90.00
_cell.angle_gamma   90.00
#
_symmetry.space_group_name_H-M   'P 1'
#
loop_
_entity.id
_entity.type
_entity.pdbx_description
1 polymer ?
#
loop_
_entity_poly.entity_id
_entity_poly.type
_entity_poly.pdbx_seq_one_letter_code
_entity_poly.pdbx_strand_id
1 'polypeptide(L)'
;MAGRSAPPGRQEDTPKDPGPKLPAARPAGHLPSIDEARLAGLGPSSRRGSVLGPASSFSRRNSLAGPGAGPGGRRPSLGPVPPLGSRVSFSGLPLAPLRRAAPSYRTEPAPGERWEAARVQRSLEAALAARLRSTCYSGAEAGPLTRELCELLRVRLRQLCPPRYKLVCGVVLGPRAGQGVHVASRALWDAESDGLASATFTNASLFAVAMVHGLYCE
;
A
#
# COMPACT_ATOMS: atom_id res chain seq x y z
N MET A 1 -13.15 -89.74 5.60
CA MET A 1 -12.06 -88.94 6.19
C MET A 1 -12.42 -88.78 7.67
N ALA A 2 -11.63 -89.19 8.66
CA ALA A 2 -10.20 -88.96 8.93
C ALA A 2 -9.91 -87.46 9.19
N GLY A 3 -9.42 -87.04 10.37
CA GLY A 3 -9.05 -87.82 11.56
C GLY A 3 -8.77 -86.96 12.83
N ARG A 4 -8.15 -87.59 13.85
CA ARG A 4 -7.61 -86.95 15.08
C ARG A 4 -6.38 -86.04 14.74
N SER A 5 -5.75 -85.23 15.61
CA SER A 5 -5.68 -85.14 17.09
C SER A 5 -5.16 -83.75 17.55
N ALA A 6 -5.16 -83.48 18.87
CA ALA A 6 -4.40 -82.40 19.56
C ALA A 6 -3.05 -82.97 20.12
N PRO A 7 -2.25 -82.35 21.04
CA PRO A 7 -2.38 -81.05 21.73
C PRO A 7 -1.11 -80.11 21.75
N PRO A 8 -0.32 -79.83 22.83
CA PRO A 8 -0.11 -78.42 23.27
C PRO A 8 1.33 -77.96 23.64
N GLY A 9 1.48 -76.68 24.03
CA GLY A 9 2.67 -76.09 24.68
C GLY A 9 3.53 -75.20 23.77
N ARG A 10 4.42 -74.32 24.26
CA ARG A 10 4.85 -73.95 25.64
C ARG A 10 5.52 -72.53 25.58
N GLN A 11 5.44 -71.69 26.63
CA GLN A 11 6.55 -71.35 27.58
C GLN A 11 7.73 -70.57 26.92
N GLU A 12 8.23 -69.39 27.34
CA GLU A 12 8.14 -68.48 28.53
C GLU A 12 8.38 -67.00 28.03
N ASP A 13 8.59 -65.85 28.72
CA ASP A 13 8.70 -65.44 30.15
C ASP A 13 8.47 -63.90 30.39
N THR A 14 8.22 -63.50 31.66
CA THR A 14 8.42 -62.19 32.36
C THR A 14 8.17 -60.81 31.64
N PRO A 15 8.67 -59.63 32.13
CA PRO A 15 7.88 -58.86 33.11
C PRO A 15 7.57 -57.38 32.77
N LYS A 16 6.47 -56.90 33.37
CA LYS A 16 6.13 -55.53 33.81
C LYS A 16 7.21 -54.43 33.65
N ASP A 17 6.90 -53.42 32.82
CA ASP A 17 7.32 -52.02 33.05
C ASP A 17 6.25 -51.05 32.46
N PRO A 18 6.03 -49.83 33.00
CA PRO A 18 4.91 -48.98 32.60
C PRO A 18 5.26 -48.04 31.43
N GLY A 19 4.39 -47.99 30.42
CA GLY A 19 4.57 -47.09 29.27
C GLY A 19 4.71 -45.61 29.69
N PRO A 20 5.73 -44.88 29.21
CA PRO A 20 5.94 -43.48 29.58
C PRO A 20 4.81 -42.60 29.05
N LYS A 21 4.32 -41.71 29.91
CA LYS A 21 3.21 -40.79 29.60
C LYS A 21 3.63 -39.82 28.50
N LEU A 22 3.04 -39.95 27.30
CA LEU A 22 3.09 -38.88 26.30
C LEU A 22 2.40 -37.62 26.87
N PRO A 23 3.06 -36.46 26.91
CA PRO A 23 2.45 -35.24 27.40
C PRO A 23 1.37 -34.75 26.43
N ALA A 24 0.24 -34.29 26.97
CA ALA A 24 -0.84 -33.72 26.16
C ALA A 24 -0.34 -32.54 25.32
N ALA A 25 -0.76 -32.49 24.05
CA ALA A 25 -0.35 -31.44 23.12
C ALA A 25 -0.80 -30.06 23.63
N ARG A 26 0.15 -29.14 23.82
CA ARG A 26 -0.15 -27.71 24.04
C ARG A 26 -0.63 -27.10 22.72
N PRO A 27 -1.84 -26.49 22.66
CA PRO A 27 -2.22 -25.69 21.50
C PRO A 27 -1.37 -24.41 21.48
N ALA A 28 -0.49 -24.29 20.48
CA ALA A 28 0.26 -23.06 20.24
C ALA A 28 -0.64 -22.05 19.51
N GLY A 29 -1.27 -21.14 20.25
CA GLY A 29 -2.29 -20.26 19.67
C GLY A 29 -2.91 -19.23 20.61
N HIS A 30 -2.11 -18.52 21.40
CA HIS A 30 -2.60 -17.35 22.15
C HIS A 30 -1.56 -16.23 22.17
N LEU A 31 -1.82 -15.16 21.41
CA LEU A 31 -1.13 -13.87 21.56
C LEU A 31 -2.00 -12.97 22.43
N PRO A 32 -1.47 -12.29 23.46
CA PRO A 32 -2.27 -11.48 24.37
C PRO A 32 -2.86 -10.23 23.68
N SER A 33 -4.00 -9.78 24.18
CA SER A 33 -4.64 -8.53 23.75
C SER A 33 -3.89 -7.30 24.30
N ILE A 34 -4.11 -6.15 23.67
CA ILE A 34 -3.30 -4.93 23.86
C ILE A 34 -3.60 -4.22 25.21
N ASP A 35 -4.72 -4.53 25.87
CA ASP A 35 -5.12 -3.92 27.15
C ASP A 35 -4.34 -4.44 28.39
N GLU A 36 -3.67 -5.59 28.32
CA GLU A 36 -3.07 -6.24 29.50
C GLU A 36 -1.65 -5.73 29.85
N ALA A 37 -1.47 -4.41 29.89
CA ALA A 37 -0.18 -3.75 30.12
C ALA A 37 -0.27 -2.53 31.06
N ARG A 38 -0.73 -2.74 32.31
CA ARG A 38 -0.76 -1.66 33.32
C ARG A 38 -0.50 -2.17 34.75
N LEU A 39 0.30 -1.40 35.50
CA LEU A 39 0.87 -1.70 36.83
C LEU A 39 1.92 -2.85 36.83
N ALA A 40 3.06 -2.75 37.53
CA ALA A 40 3.71 -1.59 38.16
C ALA A 40 5.23 -1.86 38.31
N GLY A 41 6.05 -0.80 38.34
CA GLY A 41 7.49 -0.91 38.61
C GLY A 41 8.20 0.45 38.59
N LEU A 42 8.87 0.80 39.69
CA LEU A 42 9.63 2.05 39.85
C LEU A 42 11.14 1.78 39.77
N GLY A 43 11.85 2.48 38.88
CA GLY A 43 13.30 2.41 38.74
C GLY A 43 13.82 3.56 37.86
N PRO A 44 14.90 4.28 38.22
CA PRO A 44 15.25 5.55 37.57
C PRO A 44 16.32 5.43 36.47
N SER A 45 16.18 6.21 35.40
CA SER A 45 17.28 7.00 34.80
C SER A 45 16.81 7.88 33.62
N SER A 46 17.64 8.85 33.24
CA SER A 46 17.58 9.59 31.97
C SER A 46 16.28 10.37 31.64
N ARG A 47 15.98 11.40 32.45
CA ARG A 47 15.14 12.52 31.97
C ARG A 47 15.92 13.31 30.91
N ARG A 48 15.84 12.93 29.61
CA ARG A 48 16.27 13.80 28.50
C ARG A 48 15.33 15.02 28.47
N GLY A 49 15.75 16.12 29.05
CA GLY A 49 14.96 17.35 29.11
C GLY A 49 14.68 17.89 27.70
N SER A 50 13.39 18.03 27.37
CA SER A 50 12.95 18.79 26.21
C SER A 50 13.11 20.29 26.51
N VAL A 51 14.18 20.90 26.00
CA VAL A 51 14.34 22.36 26.06
C VAL A 51 13.21 23.01 25.26
N LEU A 52 12.30 23.69 25.95
CA LEU A 52 11.28 24.54 25.34
C LEU A 52 11.95 25.82 24.81
N GLY A 53 12.63 25.69 23.67
CA GLY A 53 12.99 26.84 22.86
C GLY A 53 11.72 27.55 22.38
N PRO A 54 11.70 28.89 22.27
CA PRO A 54 10.53 29.62 21.81
C PRO A 54 10.16 29.14 20.40
N ALA A 55 8.87 28.86 20.19
CA ALA A 55 8.40 28.31 18.92
C ALA A 55 8.71 29.26 17.76
N SER A 56 9.65 28.87 16.90
CA SER A 56 9.89 29.51 15.61
C SER A 56 8.67 29.26 14.72
N SER A 57 7.69 30.16 14.85
CA SER A 57 6.43 30.07 14.12
C SER A 57 6.70 30.01 12.62
N PHE A 58 6.51 28.83 12.02
CA PHE A 58 6.68 28.57 10.59
C PHE A 58 5.55 29.25 9.81
N SER A 59 5.63 30.58 9.76
CA SER A 59 4.73 31.43 9.00
C SER A 59 4.78 31.00 7.54
N ARG A 60 3.65 30.50 7.02
CA ARG A 60 3.45 30.26 5.58
C ARG A 60 3.25 31.59 4.84
N ARG A 61 4.21 32.51 4.99
CA ARG A 61 4.39 33.67 4.11
C ARG A 61 4.83 33.16 2.75
N ASN A 62 3.89 33.05 1.84
CA ASN A 62 4.19 32.96 0.42
C ASN A 62 4.90 34.27 0.03
N SER A 63 6.17 34.19 -0.35
CA SER A 63 7.02 35.35 -0.59
C SER A 63 6.60 36.14 -1.84
N LEU A 64 5.65 37.06 -1.67
CA LEU A 64 5.43 38.16 -2.61
C LEU A 64 6.66 39.05 -2.57
N ALA A 65 7.52 38.93 -3.58
CA ALA A 65 8.66 39.79 -3.76
C ALA A 65 8.19 41.20 -4.19
N GLY A 66 8.06 42.10 -3.21
CA GLY A 66 7.87 43.52 -3.49
C GLY A 66 9.13 44.13 -4.14
N PRO A 67 9.00 45.23 -4.90
CA PRO A 67 10.11 45.87 -5.61
C PRO A 67 11.03 46.66 -4.65
N GLY A 68 11.82 45.94 -3.85
CA GLY A 68 12.80 46.51 -2.92
C GLY A 68 14.21 46.52 -3.51
N ALA A 69 14.63 47.65 -4.08
CA ALA A 69 15.98 47.86 -4.60
C ALA A 69 17.00 48.12 -3.47
N GLY A 70 17.29 47.09 -2.66
CA GLY A 70 18.25 47.15 -1.56
C GLY A 70 19.61 46.51 -1.89
N PRO A 71 20.76 47.13 -1.53
CA PRO A 71 22.09 46.57 -1.76
C PRO A 71 22.33 45.38 -0.82
N GLY A 72 22.12 44.16 -1.32
CA GLY A 72 22.24 42.92 -0.54
C GLY A 72 21.28 41.79 -0.95
N GLY A 73 20.36 42.04 -1.89
CA GLY A 73 19.49 41.01 -2.44
C GLY A 73 20.27 39.86 -3.09
N ARG A 74 20.02 38.62 -2.67
CA ARG A 74 20.54 37.43 -3.37
C ARG A 74 20.06 37.44 -4.82
N ARG A 75 20.97 37.17 -5.76
CA ARG A 75 20.70 37.15 -7.21
C ARG A 75 19.40 36.38 -7.50
N PRO A 76 18.35 37.00 -8.06
CA PRO A 76 17.15 36.27 -8.45
C PRO A 76 17.52 35.27 -9.55
N SER A 77 16.91 34.08 -9.51
CA SER A 77 17.07 33.09 -10.57
C SER A 77 16.52 33.66 -11.88
N LEU A 78 17.35 33.69 -12.93
CA LEU A 78 16.95 34.04 -14.29
C LEU A 78 16.18 32.88 -14.96
N GLY A 79 15.14 32.40 -14.29
CA GLY A 79 14.14 31.49 -14.85
C GLY A 79 12.99 32.29 -15.46
N PRO A 80 12.25 31.72 -16.44
CA PRO A 80 11.04 32.34 -16.95
C PRO A 80 10.04 32.63 -15.83
N VAL A 81 9.50 33.86 -15.78
CA VAL A 81 8.44 34.20 -14.83
C VAL A 81 7.20 33.38 -15.20
N PRO A 82 6.66 32.53 -14.31
CA PRO A 82 5.51 31.70 -14.63
C PRO A 82 4.26 32.58 -14.83
N PRO A 83 3.44 32.34 -15.87
CA PRO A 83 2.32 33.22 -16.20
C PRO A 83 1.27 33.24 -15.08
N LEU A 84 0.62 34.39 -14.91
CA LEU A 84 -0.22 34.73 -13.75
C LEU A 84 -1.22 33.62 -13.40
N GLY A 85 -1.14 33.10 -12.16
CA GLY A 85 -1.97 32.00 -11.66
C GLY A 85 -1.34 30.61 -11.78
N SER A 86 -0.24 30.45 -12.54
CA SER A 86 0.52 29.20 -12.61
C SER A 86 1.16 28.87 -11.27
N ARG A 87 0.98 27.62 -10.82
CA ARG A 87 1.70 27.09 -9.65
C ARG A 87 2.98 26.41 -10.12
N VAL A 88 4.07 26.60 -9.39
CA VAL A 88 5.33 25.86 -9.58
C VAL A 88 5.60 24.97 -8.37
N SER A 89 6.29 23.86 -8.59
CA SER A 89 6.78 22.97 -7.54
C SER A 89 7.95 23.60 -6.78
N PHE A 90 8.37 22.97 -5.68
CA PHE A 90 9.65 23.29 -5.02
C PHE A 90 10.87 23.16 -5.96
N SER A 91 10.77 22.31 -6.99
CA SER A 91 11.77 22.16 -8.06
C SER A 91 11.57 23.12 -9.25
N GLY A 92 10.69 24.13 -9.13
CA GLY A 92 10.44 25.13 -10.18
C GLY A 92 9.63 24.63 -11.39
N LEU A 93 9.18 23.36 -11.39
CA LEU A 93 8.43 22.77 -12.50
C LEU A 93 6.97 23.25 -12.47
N PRO A 94 6.34 23.55 -13.63
CA PRO A 94 4.93 23.87 -13.69
C PRO A 94 4.06 22.74 -13.14
N LEU A 95 3.25 23.05 -12.12
CA LEU A 95 2.22 22.16 -11.62
C LEU A 95 0.97 22.32 -12.49
N ALA A 96 0.47 21.19 -13.02
CA ALA A 96 -0.77 21.18 -13.78
C ALA A 96 -1.92 21.81 -12.97
N PRO A 97 -2.89 22.51 -13.61
CA PRO A 97 -4.03 23.07 -12.93
C PRO A 97 -4.79 22.02 -12.13
N LEU A 98 -4.66 22.07 -10.81
CA LEU A 98 -5.47 21.29 -9.89
C LEU A 98 -6.94 21.64 -10.17
N ARG A 99 -7.71 20.65 -10.63
CA ARG A 99 -9.18 20.71 -10.62
C ARG A 99 -9.66 20.73 -9.17
N ARG A 100 -9.50 21.88 -8.52
CA ARG A 100 -10.02 22.17 -7.19
C ARG A 100 -11.54 22.16 -7.31
N ALA A 101 -12.18 21.12 -6.77
CA ALA A 101 -13.61 21.17 -6.54
C ALA A 101 -13.91 22.44 -5.75
N ALA A 102 -14.97 23.17 -6.12
CA ALA A 102 -15.41 24.31 -5.34
C ALA A 102 -15.72 23.84 -3.90
N PRO A 103 -15.38 24.62 -2.87
CA PRO A 103 -15.70 24.27 -1.48
C PRO A 103 -17.23 24.18 -1.36
N SER A 104 -17.73 22.95 -1.30
CA SER A 104 -19.15 22.62 -1.31
C SER A 104 -19.64 22.07 0.03
N TYR A 105 -18.74 21.98 1.02
CA TYR A 105 -18.97 21.44 2.36
C TYR A 105 -19.59 20.02 2.39
N ARG A 106 -19.46 19.28 1.27
CA ARG A 106 -19.89 17.88 1.12
C ARG A 106 -18.84 16.97 1.77
N THR A 107 -19.12 16.47 2.97
CA THR A 107 -18.31 15.44 3.63
C THR A 107 -18.40 14.08 2.92
N GLU A 108 -19.56 13.73 2.36
CA GLU A 108 -19.82 12.44 1.73
C GLU A 108 -19.99 12.52 0.20
N PRO A 109 -19.75 11.42 -0.54
CA PRO A 109 -20.18 11.27 -1.94
C PRO A 109 -21.71 11.26 -2.06
N ALA A 110 -22.27 11.83 -3.13
CA ALA A 110 -23.71 11.78 -3.35
C ALA A 110 -24.20 10.34 -3.70
N PRO A 111 -25.51 10.06 -3.63
CA PRO A 111 -26.07 8.80 -4.08
C PRO A 111 -25.66 8.49 -5.54
N GLY A 112 -25.03 7.33 -5.75
CA GLY A 112 -24.47 6.94 -7.05
C GLY A 112 -23.07 7.50 -7.38
N GLU A 113 -22.49 8.38 -6.54
CA GLU A 113 -21.13 8.91 -6.72
C GLU A 113 -20.07 8.18 -5.85
N ARG A 114 -20.40 7.06 -5.17
CA ARG A 114 -19.46 6.29 -4.32
C ARG A 114 -18.47 5.44 -5.14
N TRP A 115 -17.36 5.01 -4.52
CA TRP A 115 -16.28 4.25 -5.17
C TRP A 115 -16.65 2.80 -5.53
N GLU A 116 -16.79 2.51 -6.83
CA GLU A 116 -17.06 1.16 -7.34
C GLU A 116 -15.79 0.29 -7.49
N ALA A 117 -15.22 -0.18 -6.37
CA ALA A 117 -13.98 -0.97 -6.36
C ALA A 117 -13.97 -2.14 -7.39
N ALA A 118 -15.06 -2.92 -7.47
CA ALA A 118 -15.18 -4.05 -8.40
C ALA A 118 -15.21 -3.64 -9.89
N ARG A 119 -15.72 -2.45 -10.23
CA ARG A 119 -15.70 -1.91 -11.60
C ARG A 119 -14.31 -1.42 -11.98
N VAL A 120 -13.62 -0.78 -11.03
CA VAL A 120 -12.22 -0.37 -11.19
C VAL A 120 -11.32 -1.60 -11.37
N GLN A 121 -11.48 -2.64 -10.54
CA GLN A 121 -10.73 -3.91 -10.66
C GLN A 121 -10.90 -4.54 -12.05
N ARG A 122 -12.13 -4.75 -12.54
CA ARG A 122 -12.36 -5.29 -13.90
C ARG A 122 -11.69 -4.46 -15.00
N SER A 123 -11.62 -3.14 -14.83
CA SER A 123 -10.91 -2.26 -15.76
C SER A 123 -9.38 -2.29 -15.61
N LEU A 124 -8.84 -2.63 -14.43
CA LEU A 124 -7.41 -2.90 -14.23
C LEU A 124 -7.02 -4.21 -14.92
N GLU A 125 -7.75 -5.30 -14.63
CA GLU A 125 -7.54 -6.63 -15.20
C GLU A 125 -7.56 -6.58 -16.74
N ALA A 126 -8.59 -5.96 -17.33
CA ALA A 126 -8.72 -5.80 -18.77
C ALA A 126 -7.63 -4.90 -19.40
N ALA A 127 -7.06 -3.95 -18.65
CA ALA A 127 -5.98 -3.10 -19.14
C ALA A 127 -4.61 -3.80 -19.08
N LEU A 128 -4.31 -4.50 -17.98
CA LEU A 128 -3.10 -5.31 -17.84
C LEU A 128 -3.09 -6.42 -18.90
N ALA A 129 -4.19 -7.16 -19.05
CA ALA A 129 -4.30 -8.22 -20.06
C ALA A 129 -4.14 -7.68 -21.48
N ALA A 130 -4.72 -6.52 -21.81
CA ALA A 130 -4.61 -5.91 -23.14
C ALA A 130 -3.19 -5.44 -23.48
N ARG A 131 -2.41 -4.94 -22.51
CA ARG A 131 -1.03 -4.51 -22.77
C ARG A 131 0.00 -5.63 -22.67
N LEU A 132 -0.13 -6.54 -21.70
CA LEU A 132 0.94 -7.46 -21.30
C LEU A 132 0.81 -8.89 -21.85
N ARG A 133 -0.30 -9.24 -22.53
CA ARG A 133 -0.50 -10.60 -23.09
C ARG A 133 0.58 -11.02 -24.09
N SER A 134 1.13 -10.09 -24.87
CA SER A 134 2.18 -10.32 -25.87
C SER A 134 3.54 -9.71 -25.50
N THR A 135 3.73 -9.24 -24.26
CA THR A 135 4.96 -8.57 -23.82
C THR A 135 5.93 -9.54 -23.17
N CYS A 136 7.13 -9.67 -23.74
CA CYS A 136 8.26 -10.32 -23.09
C CYS A 136 8.97 -9.37 -22.11
N TYR A 137 9.47 -9.90 -20.98
CA TYR A 137 10.26 -9.10 -20.04
C TYR A 137 11.59 -8.62 -20.65
N SER A 138 11.92 -7.35 -20.42
CA SER A 138 13.26 -6.79 -20.63
C SER A 138 13.59 -5.87 -19.45
N GLY A 139 14.80 -6.01 -18.90
CA GLY A 139 15.23 -5.19 -17.75
C GLY A 139 15.39 -3.71 -18.08
N ALA A 140 15.72 -3.37 -19.33
CA ALA A 140 15.78 -1.98 -19.80
C ALA A 140 14.37 -1.37 -19.95
N GLU A 141 13.44 -2.11 -20.55
CA GLU A 141 12.08 -1.63 -20.83
C GLU A 141 11.15 -1.67 -19.62
N ALA A 142 11.47 -2.42 -18.57
CA ALA A 142 10.62 -2.57 -17.38
C ALA A 142 10.26 -1.22 -16.73
N GLY A 143 11.21 -0.27 -16.66
CA GLY A 143 10.98 1.08 -16.14
C GLY A 143 10.00 1.89 -17.01
N PRO A 144 10.32 2.14 -18.29
CA PRO A 144 9.42 2.77 -19.26
C PRO A 144 8.03 2.14 -19.32
N LEU A 145 7.94 0.80 -19.40
CA LEU A 145 6.69 0.05 -19.46
C LEU A 145 5.84 0.23 -18.18
N THR A 146 6.46 0.21 -17.00
CA THR A 146 5.74 0.45 -15.74
C THR A 146 5.17 1.87 -15.69
N ARG A 147 5.90 2.86 -16.21
CA ARG A 147 5.40 4.24 -16.33
C ARG A 147 4.26 4.36 -17.35
N GLU A 148 4.36 3.70 -18.51
CA GLU A 148 3.30 3.63 -19.51
C GLU A 148 2.01 3.04 -18.92
N LEU A 149 2.13 1.91 -18.20
CA LEU A 149 1.00 1.27 -17.51
C LEU A 149 0.38 2.20 -16.47
N CYS A 150 1.17 2.84 -15.59
CA CYS A 150 0.65 3.80 -14.61
C CYS A 150 -0.16 4.93 -15.27
N GLU A 151 0.30 5.47 -16.40
CA GLU A 151 -0.41 6.52 -17.13
C GLU A 151 -1.65 6.01 -17.86
N LEU A 152 -1.58 4.85 -18.53
CA LEU A 152 -2.73 4.21 -19.18
C LEU A 152 -3.85 3.92 -18.18
N LEU A 153 -3.51 3.36 -17.01
CA LEU A 153 -4.46 3.07 -15.94
C LEU A 153 -5.03 4.38 -15.37
N ARG A 154 -4.19 5.40 -15.13
CA ARG A 154 -4.64 6.72 -14.65
C ARG A 154 -5.64 7.37 -15.60
N VAL A 155 -5.37 7.36 -16.91
CA VAL A 155 -6.27 7.94 -17.93
C VAL A 155 -7.57 7.14 -18.05
N ARG A 156 -7.48 5.81 -18.19
CA ARG A 156 -8.65 4.92 -18.36
C ARG A 156 -9.56 4.97 -17.14
N LEU A 157 -9.01 4.85 -15.93
CA LEU A 157 -9.79 4.90 -14.71
C LEU A 157 -10.35 6.28 -14.41
N ARG A 158 -9.74 7.37 -14.89
CA ARG A 158 -10.32 8.72 -14.70
C ARG A 158 -11.67 8.90 -15.40
N GLN A 159 -11.99 8.08 -16.40
CA GLN A 159 -13.30 8.04 -17.06
C GLN A 159 -14.35 7.25 -16.24
N LEU A 160 -13.91 6.37 -15.34
CA LEU A 160 -14.77 5.56 -14.46
C LEU A 160 -14.87 6.13 -13.03
N CYS A 161 -14.09 7.16 -12.74
CA CYS A 161 -13.91 7.75 -11.43
C CYS A 161 -15.01 8.80 -11.17
N PRO A 162 -15.81 8.69 -10.08
CA PRO A 162 -16.81 9.69 -9.75
C PRO A 162 -16.21 11.09 -9.50
N PRO A 163 -17.02 12.15 -9.54
CA PRO A 163 -16.54 13.50 -9.25
C PRO A 163 -15.96 13.60 -7.83
N ARG A 164 -15.12 14.62 -7.61
CA ARG A 164 -14.38 14.89 -6.36
C ARG A 164 -13.33 13.85 -5.95
N TYR A 165 -13.31 12.63 -6.48
CA TYR A 165 -12.22 11.69 -6.20
C TYR A 165 -10.85 12.12 -6.78
N LYS A 166 -9.78 11.85 -6.04
CA LYS A 166 -8.38 11.72 -6.50
C LYS A 166 -8.10 10.23 -6.78
N LEU A 167 -7.18 9.98 -7.72
CA LEU A 167 -6.66 8.64 -7.99
C LEU A 167 -5.16 8.59 -7.67
N VAL A 168 -4.73 7.61 -6.89
CA VAL A 168 -3.32 7.23 -6.72
C VAL A 168 -3.12 5.86 -7.33
N CYS A 169 -2.39 5.78 -8.44
CA CYS A 169 -2.13 4.54 -9.17
C CYS A 169 -0.68 4.10 -8.98
N GLY A 170 -0.45 2.82 -8.69
CA GLY A 170 0.86 2.19 -8.64
C GLY A 170 0.86 0.86 -9.38
N VAL A 171 1.99 0.54 -10.02
CA VAL A 171 2.21 -0.74 -10.69
C VAL A 171 3.57 -1.29 -10.25
N VAL A 172 3.60 -2.56 -9.85
CA VAL A 172 4.81 -3.35 -9.66
C VAL A 172 4.91 -4.31 -10.85
N LEU A 173 6.06 -4.37 -11.52
CA LEU A 173 6.30 -5.25 -12.67
C LEU A 173 7.68 -5.90 -12.52
N GLY A 174 7.79 -7.18 -12.88
CA GLY A 174 9.05 -7.91 -12.77
C GLY A 174 9.08 -9.22 -13.57
N PRO A 175 10.25 -9.88 -13.66
CA PRO A 175 10.40 -11.13 -14.40
C PRO A 175 9.72 -12.29 -13.68
N ARG A 176 9.33 -13.33 -14.43
CA ARG A 176 8.85 -14.61 -13.89
C ARG A 176 9.97 -15.64 -13.96
N ALA A 177 10.75 -15.75 -12.88
CA ALA A 177 11.92 -16.62 -12.77
C ALA A 177 11.77 -17.72 -11.70
N GLY A 178 10.51 -18.07 -11.36
CA GLY A 178 10.19 -19.08 -10.33
C GLY A 178 10.18 -18.55 -8.89
N GLN A 179 10.43 -17.26 -8.68
CA GLN A 179 10.46 -16.64 -7.35
C GLN A 179 9.05 -16.31 -6.83
N GLY A 180 8.86 -16.44 -5.51
CA GLY A 180 7.66 -15.93 -4.82
C GLY A 180 7.75 -14.42 -4.58
N VAL A 181 6.65 -13.70 -4.79
CA VAL A 181 6.54 -12.26 -4.54
C VAL A 181 5.22 -12.00 -3.81
N HIS A 182 5.28 -11.24 -2.71
CA HIS A 182 4.09 -10.77 -1.98
C HIS A 182 4.03 -9.25 -2.05
N VAL A 183 2.90 -8.70 -2.49
CA VAL A 183 2.66 -7.25 -2.58
C VAL A 183 1.49 -6.90 -1.65
N ALA A 184 1.73 -5.99 -0.71
CA ALA A 184 0.73 -5.52 0.24
C ALA A 184 0.71 -3.99 0.28
N SER A 185 -0.46 -3.41 0.54
CA SER A 185 -0.65 -1.99 0.81
C SER A 185 -1.38 -1.82 2.14
N ARG A 186 -1.10 -0.72 2.84
CA ARG A 186 -1.80 -0.32 4.08
C ARG A 186 -2.10 1.17 3.97
N ALA A 187 -3.31 1.57 4.33
CA ALA A 187 -3.77 2.95 4.27
C ALA A 187 -4.44 3.36 5.58
N LEU A 188 -4.44 4.66 5.86
CA LEU A 188 -5.36 5.32 6.79
C LEU A 188 -6.23 6.24 5.92
N TRP A 189 -7.55 6.03 5.98
CA TRP A 189 -8.53 6.53 5.03
C TRP A 189 -9.95 6.37 5.62
N ASP A 190 -10.98 6.89 4.97
CA ASP A 190 -12.36 6.61 5.35
C ASP A 190 -12.88 5.33 4.67
N ALA A 191 -13.51 4.44 5.44
CA ALA A 191 -14.01 3.16 4.95
C ALA A 191 -15.32 3.27 4.15
N GLU A 192 -16.03 4.39 4.23
CA GLU A 192 -17.33 4.60 3.56
C GLU A 192 -17.25 5.33 2.21
N SER A 193 -16.24 6.19 2.04
CA SER A 193 -16.03 7.00 0.84
C SER A 193 -14.74 6.67 0.09
N ASP A 194 -13.62 6.31 0.74
CA ASP A 194 -12.39 5.91 0.05
C ASP A 194 -12.43 4.43 -0.39
N GLY A 195 -11.48 4.01 -1.22
CA GLY A 195 -11.34 2.59 -1.53
C GLY A 195 -10.17 2.20 -2.43
N LEU A 196 -9.88 0.91 -2.47
CA LEU A 196 -8.80 0.29 -3.25
C LEU A 196 -9.38 -0.68 -4.26
N ALA A 197 -8.78 -0.72 -5.44
CA ALA A 197 -8.88 -1.84 -6.35
C ALA A 197 -7.47 -2.30 -6.71
N SER A 198 -7.26 -3.62 -6.79
CA SER A 198 -6.01 -4.21 -7.24
C SER A 198 -6.28 -5.28 -8.29
N ALA A 199 -5.29 -5.53 -9.14
CA ALA A 199 -5.33 -6.59 -10.15
C ALA A 199 -3.94 -7.17 -10.34
N THR A 200 -3.88 -8.48 -10.57
CA THR A 200 -2.65 -9.20 -10.89
C THR A 200 -2.70 -9.71 -12.33
N PHE A 201 -1.54 -9.78 -12.97
CA PHE A 201 -1.38 -10.37 -14.29
C PHE A 201 -0.06 -11.15 -14.34
N THR A 202 -0.06 -12.29 -15.02
CA THR A 202 1.15 -13.09 -15.27
C THR A 202 1.12 -13.66 -16.68
N ASN A 203 2.27 -13.63 -17.37
CA ASN A 203 2.47 -14.40 -18.60
C ASN A 203 3.64 -15.39 -18.41
N ALA A 204 4.25 -15.87 -19.50
CA ALA A 204 5.39 -16.80 -19.42
C ALA A 204 6.68 -16.15 -18.88
N SER A 205 6.86 -14.84 -19.06
CA SER A 205 8.11 -14.11 -18.82
C SER A 205 8.06 -13.04 -17.71
N LEU A 206 6.87 -12.53 -17.39
CA LEU A 206 6.69 -11.47 -16.38
C LEU A 206 5.44 -11.66 -15.51
N PHE A 207 5.45 -10.93 -14.40
CA PHE A 207 4.27 -10.62 -13.59
C PHE A 207 4.08 -9.10 -13.51
N ALA A 208 2.84 -8.68 -13.27
CA ALA A 208 2.49 -7.31 -12.91
C ALA A 208 1.40 -7.30 -11.83
N VAL A 209 1.48 -6.33 -10.92
CA VAL A 209 0.47 -6.06 -9.88
C VAL A 209 0.13 -4.57 -9.96
N ALA A 210 -1.11 -4.25 -10.32
CA ALA A 210 -1.63 -2.88 -10.27
C ALA A 210 -2.43 -2.67 -8.98
N MET A 211 -2.29 -1.50 -8.38
CA MET A 211 -3.05 -1.05 -7.21
C MET A 211 -3.50 0.40 -7.44
N VAL A 212 -4.78 0.69 -7.18
CA VAL A 212 -5.34 2.03 -7.33
C VAL A 212 -6.21 2.40 -6.14
N HIS A 213 -5.80 3.43 -5.42
CA HIS A 213 -6.58 4.05 -4.37
C HIS A 213 -7.42 5.19 -4.96
N GLY A 214 -8.74 5.10 -4.81
CA GLY A 214 -9.65 6.22 -4.95
C GLY A 214 -9.80 6.91 -3.61
N LEU A 215 -9.47 8.20 -3.55
CA LEU A 215 -9.59 9.01 -2.33
C LEU A 215 -10.60 10.14 -2.55
N TYR A 216 -11.63 10.26 -1.71
CA TYR A 216 -12.61 11.32 -1.77
C TYR A 216 -11.97 12.69 -1.42
N CYS A 217 -12.65 13.78 -1.75
CA CYS A 217 -12.18 15.14 -1.47
C CYS A 217 -13.33 16.01 -1.00
N GLU A 218 -13.47 16.08 0.32
CA GLU A 218 -14.33 16.99 1.08
C GLU A 218 -14.28 18.46 0.64
#